data_AF-A0A165CPQ1-F1
#
_entry.id   AF-A0A165CPQ1-F1
#
_cell.length_a   1.000
_cell.length_b   1.000
_cell.length_c   1.000
_cell.angle_alpha   90.00
_cell.angle_beta   90.00
_cell.angle_gamma   90.00
#
_symmetry.space_group_name_H-M   'P 1'
#
loop_
_entity.id
_entity.type
_entity.pdbx_description
1 polymer ?
#
loop_
_entity_poly.entity_id
_entity_poly.type
_entity_poly.pdbx_seq_one_letter_code
_entity_poly.pdbx_strand_id
1 'polypeptide(L)'
;GVTKGTQKNYGGARAHFAQWACAERLALDKRAPVPEPVLCAYAASMAGICAGGTARTRLAGLRFWHERQGLAWLGSARLLRILKAVALATPHTSRRDERPPVTEAMLDHALDALDANRPFDVCVAAAMLVMFWCQLRSGEILSATRAYDFSVLPAVKGLRLRAEAGGNLDRVTSALWLPRTKVERSG
;
A
#
# COMPACT_ATOMS: atom_id res chain seq x y z
N GLY A 1 7.81 6.50 12.71
CA GLY A 1 6.40 6.91 12.77
C GLY A 1 5.61 6.30 11.62
N VAL A 2 4.39 5.82 11.85
CA VAL A 2 3.54 5.15 10.83
C VAL A 2 2.97 6.17 9.83
N THR A 3 2.89 5.79 8.55
CA THR A 3 2.40 6.68 7.47
C THR A 3 0.91 7.04 7.64
N LYS A 4 0.47 8.23 7.18
CA LYS A 4 -0.94 8.68 7.30
C LYS A 4 -1.95 7.67 6.73
N GLY A 5 -1.65 7.03 5.59
CA GLY A 5 -2.51 5.99 5.01
C GLY A 5 -2.61 4.74 5.89
N THR A 6 -1.47 4.29 6.44
CA THR A 6 -1.44 3.16 7.38
C THR A 6 -2.18 3.49 8.68
N GLN A 7 -2.09 4.73 9.20
CA GLN A 7 -2.84 5.16 10.37
C GLN A 7 -4.36 5.09 10.14
N LYS A 8 -4.85 5.52 8.98
CA LYS A 8 -6.28 5.42 8.62
C LYS A 8 -6.75 3.97 8.59
N ASN A 9 -5.98 3.10 7.95
CA ASN A 9 -6.30 1.66 7.87
C ASN A 9 -6.32 1.01 9.27
N TYR A 10 -5.37 1.37 10.14
CA TYR A 10 -5.31 0.85 11.50
C TYR A 10 -6.43 1.40 12.39
N GLY A 11 -6.83 2.66 12.20
CA GLY A 11 -8.02 3.23 12.84
C GLY A 11 -9.29 2.43 12.49
N GLY A 12 -9.47 2.13 11.20
CA GLY A 12 -10.58 1.29 10.74
C GLY A 12 -10.54 -0.14 11.30
N ALA A 13 -9.35 -0.73 11.42
CA ALA A 13 -9.18 -2.06 11.98
C ALA A 13 -9.63 -2.16 13.45
N ARG A 14 -9.31 -1.15 14.27
CA ARG A 14 -9.76 -1.08 15.67
C ARG A 14 -11.27 -0.92 15.78
N ALA A 15 -11.86 -0.04 14.97
CA ALA A 15 -13.31 0.16 14.95
C ALA A 15 -14.05 -1.12 14.58
N HIS A 16 -13.57 -1.85 13.57
CA HIS A 16 -14.12 -3.13 13.16
C HIS A 16 -14.03 -4.19 14.27
N PHE A 17 -12.90 -4.27 14.98
CA PHE A 17 -12.79 -5.17 16.14
C PHE A 17 -13.78 -4.82 17.24
N ALA A 18 -13.95 -3.52 17.55
CA ALA A 18 -14.91 -3.08 18.56
C ALA A 18 -16.37 -3.41 18.18
N GLN A 19 -16.73 -3.24 16.90
CA GLN A 19 -18.04 -3.62 16.38
C GLN A 19 -18.28 -5.13 16.49
N TRP A 20 -17.30 -5.95 16.08
CA TRP A 20 -17.39 -7.40 16.21
C TRP A 20 -17.50 -7.83 17.68
N ALA A 21 -16.65 -7.30 18.57
CA ALA A 21 -16.71 -7.65 19.99
C ALA A 21 -18.04 -7.26 20.65
N CYS A 22 -18.64 -6.14 20.21
CA CYS A 22 -19.97 -5.73 20.65
C CYS A 22 -21.06 -6.70 20.16
N ALA A 23 -21.00 -7.13 18.90
CA ALA A 23 -21.93 -8.10 18.34
C ALA A 23 -21.86 -9.47 19.05
N GLU A 24 -20.65 -9.91 19.40
CA GLU A 24 -20.39 -11.14 20.17
C GLU A 24 -20.63 -10.98 21.70
N ARG A 25 -21.07 -9.80 22.14
CA ARG A 25 -21.34 -9.47 23.56
C ARG A 25 -20.16 -9.73 24.49
N LEU A 26 -18.94 -9.49 24.01
CA LEU A 26 -17.72 -9.71 24.79
C LEU A 26 -17.49 -8.53 25.75
N ALA A 27 -17.44 -8.84 27.05
CA ALA A 27 -17.03 -7.89 28.09
C ALA A 27 -15.50 -7.81 28.15
N LEU A 28 -14.89 -7.10 27.20
CA LEU A 28 -13.44 -6.88 27.16
C LEU A 28 -13.08 -5.59 27.89
N ASP A 29 -12.12 -5.69 28.82
CA ASP A 29 -11.49 -4.50 29.39
C ASP A 29 -10.58 -3.85 28.35
N LYS A 30 -10.83 -2.57 28.05
CA LYS A 30 -10.03 -1.76 27.12
C LYS A 30 -8.60 -1.52 27.59
N ARG A 31 -8.33 -1.73 28.89
CA ARG A 31 -7.01 -1.60 29.51
C ARG A 31 -6.30 -2.95 29.67
N ALA A 32 -6.93 -4.05 29.28
CA ALA A 32 -6.33 -5.37 29.33
C ALA A 32 -5.92 -5.86 27.93
N PRO A 33 -4.86 -6.69 27.84
CA PRO A 33 -4.58 -7.44 26.64
C PRO A 33 -5.78 -8.29 26.20
N VAL A 34 -6.18 -8.16 24.94
CA VAL A 34 -7.15 -9.08 24.30
C VAL A 34 -6.62 -10.52 24.39
N PRO A 35 -7.38 -11.44 25.03
CA PRO A 35 -6.98 -12.83 25.16
C PRO A 35 -6.83 -13.52 23.80
N GLU A 36 -5.88 -14.46 23.69
CA GLU A 36 -5.64 -15.20 22.45
C GLU A 36 -6.89 -15.89 21.88
N PRO A 37 -7.76 -16.55 22.68
CA PRO A 37 -8.98 -17.15 22.12
C PRO A 37 -9.89 -16.13 21.43
N VAL A 38 -9.93 -14.89 21.94
CA VAL A 38 -10.71 -13.79 21.34
C VAL A 38 -10.06 -13.31 20.04
N LEU A 39 -8.73 -13.22 19.99
CA LEU A 39 -8.01 -12.94 18.75
C LEU A 39 -8.27 -14.02 17.68
N CYS A 40 -8.30 -15.28 18.10
CA CYS A 40 -8.58 -16.43 17.25
C CYS A 40 -10.01 -16.40 16.72
N ALA A 41 -10.99 -16.14 17.59
CA ALA A 41 -12.40 -16.00 17.21
C ALA A 41 -12.61 -14.82 16.26
N TYR A 42 -11.97 -13.67 16.53
CA TYR A 42 -12.00 -12.51 15.65
C TYR A 42 -11.39 -12.81 14.27
N ALA A 43 -10.29 -13.54 14.22
CA ALA A 43 -9.70 -13.96 12.96
C ALA A 43 -10.65 -14.89 12.19
N ALA A 44 -11.23 -15.88 12.88
CA ALA A 44 -12.13 -16.86 12.29
C ALA A 44 -13.44 -16.24 11.79
N SER A 45 -13.98 -15.21 12.44
CA SER A 45 -15.21 -14.53 12.00
C SER A 45 -15.07 -13.84 10.65
N MET A 46 -13.85 -13.68 10.14
CA MET A 46 -13.57 -13.12 8.82
C MET A 46 -13.46 -14.18 7.70
N ALA A 47 -13.47 -15.48 8.04
CA ALA A 47 -13.42 -16.58 7.08
C ALA A 47 -14.65 -16.56 6.17
N GLY A 48 -14.47 -16.72 4.85
CA GLY A 48 -15.59 -16.71 3.90
C GLY A 48 -16.24 -15.33 3.69
N ILE A 49 -15.78 -14.27 4.37
CA ILE A 49 -16.36 -12.92 4.25
C ILE A 49 -15.39 -11.97 3.55
N CYS A 50 -14.09 -12.05 3.87
CA CYS A 50 -13.11 -11.12 3.30
C CYS A 50 -11.83 -11.84 2.83
N ALA A 51 -11.04 -11.18 1.98
CA ALA A 51 -9.72 -11.66 1.60
C ALA A 51 -8.83 -11.89 2.83
N GLY A 52 -8.02 -12.95 2.78
CA GLY A 52 -7.01 -13.21 3.82
C GLY A 52 -6.06 -12.02 4.06
N GLY A 53 -5.76 -11.22 3.03
CA GLY A 53 -5.01 -9.98 3.17
C GLY A 53 -5.70 -8.96 4.09
N THR A 54 -7.01 -8.78 3.94
CA THR A 54 -7.84 -7.90 4.78
C THR A 54 -7.84 -8.34 6.23
N ALA A 55 -7.98 -9.64 6.49
CA ALA A 55 -7.93 -10.20 7.84
C ALA A 55 -6.57 -9.92 8.53
N ARG A 56 -5.46 -10.11 7.81
CA ARG A 56 -4.11 -9.80 8.31
C ARG A 56 -3.94 -8.30 8.59
N THR A 57 -4.40 -7.43 7.69
CA THR A 57 -4.33 -5.98 7.91
C THR A 57 -5.12 -5.54 9.14
N ARG A 58 -6.30 -6.14 9.37
CA ARG A 58 -7.11 -5.85 10.57
C ARG A 58 -6.41 -6.29 11.86
N LEU A 59 -5.83 -7.50 11.89
CA LEU A 59 -5.05 -7.95 13.04
C LEU A 59 -3.78 -7.12 13.25
N ALA A 60 -3.09 -6.73 12.18
CA ALA A 60 -1.93 -5.84 12.28
C ALA A 60 -2.31 -4.48 12.88
N GLY A 61 -3.47 -3.92 12.49
CA GLY A 61 -3.99 -2.69 13.08
C GLY A 61 -4.37 -2.84 14.56
N LEU A 62 -4.95 -3.98 14.94
CA LEU A 62 -5.25 -4.30 16.34
C LEU A 62 -3.98 -4.45 17.17
N ARG A 63 -2.97 -5.18 16.65
CA ARG A 63 -1.65 -5.32 17.28
C ARG A 63 -0.97 -3.97 17.47
N PHE A 64 -0.96 -3.14 16.44
CA PHE A 64 -0.40 -1.78 16.53
C PHE A 64 -1.10 -0.96 17.62
N TRP A 65 -2.42 -1.09 17.75
CA TRP A 65 -3.15 -0.43 18.83
C TRP A 65 -2.71 -0.93 20.21
N HIS A 66 -2.55 -2.24 20.41
CA HIS A 66 -2.01 -2.81 21.65
C HIS A 66 -0.63 -2.23 21.99
N GLU A 67 0.30 -2.27 21.03
CA GLU A 67 1.66 -1.74 21.20
C GLU A 67 1.64 -0.26 21.60
N ARG A 68 0.76 0.53 20.98
CA ARG A 68 0.59 1.95 21.33
C ARG A 68 0.00 2.19 22.72
N GLN A 69 -0.78 1.24 23.25
CA GLN A 69 -1.32 1.32 24.62
C GLN A 69 -0.41 0.66 25.65
N GLY A 70 0.74 0.10 25.26
CA GLY A 70 1.61 -0.67 26.16
C GLY A 70 1.02 -2.01 26.58
N LEU A 71 0.03 -2.52 25.84
CA LEU A 71 -0.62 -3.81 26.12
C LEU A 71 0.16 -4.94 25.47
N ALA A 72 0.33 -6.05 26.18
CA ALA A 72 0.92 -7.26 25.63
C ALA A 72 0.10 -7.76 24.42
N TRP A 73 0.80 -8.25 23.38
CA TRP A 73 0.17 -8.92 22.26
C TRP A 73 0.17 -10.43 22.50
N LEU A 74 -1.00 -11.00 22.73
CA LEU A 74 -1.15 -12.42 23.07
C LEU A 74 -1.38 -13.32 21.85
N GLY A 75 -0.95 -12.92 20.64
CA GLY A 75 -1.09 -13.77 19.45
C GLY A 75 -0.10 -14.93 19.44
N SER A 76 -0.57 -16.15 19.10
CA SER A 76 0.26 -17.36 19.07
C SER A 76 0.34 -18.00 17.66
N ALA A 77 1.07 -19.12 17.55
CA ALA A 77 1.08 -19.95 16.35
C ALA A 77 -0.33 -20.45 15.94
N ARG A 78 -1.25 -20.61 16.89
CA ARG A 78 -2.67 -20.96 16.62
C ARG A 78 -3.37 -19.85 15.84
N LEU A 79 -3.16 -18.58 16.21
CA LEU A 79 -3.70 -17.44 15.47
C LEU A 79 -3.19 -17.40 14.03
N LEU A 80 -1.90 -17.71 13.82
CA LEU A 80 -1.31 -17.78 12.47
C LEU A 80 -1.92 -18.91 11.63
N ARG A 81 -2.18 -20.07 12.24
CA ARG A 81 -2.87 -21.19 11.56
C ARG A 81 -4.30 -20.81 11.17
N ILE A 82 -5.03 -20.12 12.04
CA ILE A 82 -6.38 -19.61 11.73
C ILE A 82 -6.32 -18.61 10.58
N LEU A 83 -5.35 -17.68 10.57
CA LEU A 83 -5.18 -16.75 9.45
C LEU A 83 -4.88 -17.46 8.13
N LYS A 84 -4.14 -18.58 8.17
CA LYS A 84 -3.92 -19.42 6.99
C LYS A 84 -5.23 -20.05 6.52
N ALA A 85 -6.04 -20.57 7.44
CA ALA A 85 -7.36 -21.11 7.12
C ALA A 85 -8.32 -20.04 6.55
N VAL A 86 -8.35 -18.84 7.15
CA VAL A 86 -9.13 -17.69 6.65
C VAL A 86 -8.70 -17.32 5.24
N ALA A 87 -7.38 -17.32 4.96
CA ALA A 87 -6.89 -17.05 3.62
C ALA A 87 -7.32 -18.12 2.60
N LEU A 88 -7.33 -19.40 3.00
CA LEU A 88 -7.85 -20.50 2.16
C LEU A 88 -9.36 -20.35 1.90
N ALA A 89 -10.12 -19.94 2.93
CA ALA A 89 -11.55 -19.64 2.84
C ALA A 89 -11.87 -18.29 2.18
N THR A 90 -10.90 -17.63 1.51
CA THR A 90 -11.16 -16.36 0.82
C THR A 90 -12.21 -16.57 -0.28
N PRO A 91 -13.32 -15.80 -0.28
CA PRO A 91 -14.35 -15.89 -1.30
C PRO A 91 -13.79 -15.71 -2.70
N HIS A 92 -14.30 -16.46 -3.68
CA HIS A 92 -13.92 -16.28 -5.08
C HIS A 92 -14.18 -14.86 -5.57
N THR A 93 -15.29 -14.25 -5.13
CA THR A 93 -15.62 -12.84 -5.40
C THR A 93 -14.60 -11.84 -4.87
N SER A 94 -13.80 -12.24 -3.88
CA SER A 94 -12.75 -11.40 -3.31
C SER A 94 -11.37 -11.64 -3.94
N ARG A 95 -11.25 -12.60 -4.86
CA ARG A 95 -10.04 -12.79 -5.67
C ARG A 95 -10.17 -11.94 -6.92
N ARG A 96 -9.18 -11.08 -7.15
CA ARG A 96 -9.08 -10.32 -8.38
C ARG A 96 -8.03 -11.00 -9.24
N ASP A 97 -8.37 -11.23 -10.50
CA ASP A 97 -7.40 -11.73 -11.46
C ASP A 97 -6.21 -10.78 -11.56
N GLU A 98 -5.07 -11.34 -11.92
CA GLU A 98 -3.88 -10.56 -12.19
C GLU A 98 -4.20 -9.52 -13.26
N ARG A 99 -3.85 -8.26 -13.00
CA ARG A 99 -4.11 -7.20 -13.96
C ARG A 99 -3.17 -7.40 -15.14
N PRO A 100 -3.65 -7.33 -16.39
CA PRO A 100 -2.75 -7.39 -17.53
C PRO A 100 -1.72 -6.26 -17.46
N PRO A 101 -0.49 -6.48 -17.95
CA PRO A 101 0.52 -5.44 -17.99
C PRO A 101 0.05 -4.29 -18.87
N VAL A 102 0.52 -3.09 -18.56
CA VAL A 102 0.41 -1.96 -19.49
C VAL A 102 1.36 -2.23 -20.66
N THR A 103 0.90 -2.00 -21.89
CA THR A 103 1.69 -2.22 -23.12
C THR A 103 2.01 -0.90 -23.81
N GLU A 104 2.99 -0.90 -24.70
CA GLU A 104 3.33 0.27 -25.53
C GLU A 104 2.13 0.71 -26.38
N ALA A 105 1.38 -0.21 -26.98
CA ALA A 105 0.16 0.11 -27.71
C ALA A 105 -0.91 0.82 -26.86
N MET A 106 -0.98 0.52 -25.55
CA MET A 106 -1.86 1.26 -24.64
C MET A 106 -1.35 2.68 -24.37
N LEU A 107 -0.03 2.89 -24.35
CA LEU A 107 0.55 4.23 -24.24
C LEU A 107 0.30 5.05 -25.50
N ASP A 108 0.53 4.48 -26.67
CA ASP A 108 0.30 5.15 -27.95
C ASP A 108 -1.16 5.61 -28.06
N HIS A 109 -2.10 4.70 -27.78
CA HIS A 109 -3.52 5.04 -27.77
C HIS A 109 -3.88 6.12 -26.74
N ALA A 110 -3.23 6.12 -25.58
CA ALA A 110 -3.44 7.15 -24.57
C ALA A 110 -2.84 8.51 -25.00
N LEU A 111 -1.69 8.51 -25.68
CA LEU A 111 -1.05 9.72 -26.20
C LEU A 111 -1.87 10.36 -27.33
N ASP A 112 -2.42 9.55 -28.24
CA ASP A 112 -3.27 10.02 -29.35
C ASP A 112 -4.53 10.75 -28.85
N ALA A 113 -5.00 10.42 -27.64
CA ALA A 113 -6.18 11.03 -27.03
C ALA A 113 -5.88 12.31 -26.22
N LEU A 114 -4.61 12.69 -26.03
CA LEU A 114 -4.19 13.84 -25.22
C LEU A 114 -3.90 15.06 -26.09
N ASP A 115 -4.34 16.25 -25.67
CA ASP A 115 -4.08 17.50 -26.40
C ASP A 115 -2.72 18.09 -26.02
N ALA A 116 -1.80 18.15 -26.98
CA ALA A 116 -0.46 18.72 -26.80
C ALA A 116 -0.48 20.23 -26.46
N ASN A 117 -1.58 20.94 -26.74
CA ASN A 117 -1.73 22.36 -26.40
C ASN A 117 -2.29 22.58 -24.99
N ARG A 118 -2.76 21.52 -24.32
CA ARG A 118 -3.33 21.59 -22.97
C ARG A 118 -2.26 21.22 -21.94
N PRO A 119 -1.80 22.16 -21.08
CA PRO A 119 -0.72 21.88 -20.13
C PRO A 119 -0.99 20.71 -19.18
N PHE A 120 -2.27 20.49 -18.81
CA PHE A 120 -2.66 19.35 -17.99
C PHE A 120 -2.41 18.02 -18.69
N ASP A 121 -2.76 17.91 -19.97
CA ASP A 121 -2.61 16.68 -20.76
C ASP A 121 -1.14 16.38 -21.01
N VAL A 122 -0.31 17.42 -21.23
CA VAL A 122 1.15 17.30 -21.28
C VAL A 122 1.72 16.74 -19.97
N CYS A 123 1.24 17.20 -18.81
CA CYS A 123 1.65 16.65 -17.52
C CYS A 123 1.21 15.19 -17.33
N VAL A 124 0.01 14.82 -17.80
CA VAL A 124 -0.49 13.43 -17.76
C VAL A 124 0.39 12.53 -18.63
N ALA A 125 0.69 12.96 -19.86
CA ALA A 125 1.58 12.24 -20.77
C ALA A 125 2.97 12.04 -20.16
N ALA A 126 3.57 13.10 -19.62
CA ALA A 126 4.88 13.03 -18.98
C ALA A 126 4.88 12.06 -17.78
N ALA A 127 3.87 12.15 -16.90
CA ALA A 127 3.77 11.26 -15.74
C ALA A 127 3.58 9.80 -16.17
N MET A 128 2.73 9.54 -17.16
CA MET A 128 2.46 8.21 -17.70
C MET A 128 3.72 7.58 -18.28
N LEU A 129 4.43 8.29 -19.16
CA LEU A 129 5.66 7.82 -19.78
C LEU A 129 6.76 7.55 -18.75
N VAL A 130 6.96 8.47 -17.80
CA VAL A 130 7.98 8.29 -16.76
C VAL A 130 7.62 7.11 -15.83
N MET A 131 6.35 6.94 -15.45
CA MET A 131 5.93 5.77 -14.67
C MET A 131 6.19 4.46 -15.42
N PHE A 132 5.91 4.40 -16.72
CA PHE A 132 6.11 3.22 -17.53
C PHE A 132 7.60 2.89 -17.71
N TRP A 133 8.40 3.84 -18.22
CA TRP A 133 9.80 3.57 -18.55
C TRP A 133 10.71 3.43 -17.31
N CYS A 134 10.42 4.15 -16.23
CA CYS A 134 11.17 4.04 -14.98
C CYS A 134 10.56 3.02 -14.00
N GLN A 135 9.45 2.35 -14.36
CA GLN A 135 8.74 1.38 -13.52
C GLN A 135 8.37 1.95 -12.13
N LEU A 136 7.97 3.23 -12.10
CA LEU A 136 7.66 3.95 -10.87
C LEU A 136 6.20 3.79 -10.46
N ARG A 137 5.97 3.84 -9.16
CA ARG A 137 4.61 3.97 -8.62
C ARG A 137 4.16 5.41 -8.77
N SER A 138 2.86 5.62 -8.97
CA SER A 138 2.28 6.97 -9.02
C SER A 138 2.60 7.82 -7.80
N GLY A 139 2.66 7.23 -6.60
CA GLY A 139 3.03 7.93 -5.37
C GLY A 139 4.51 8.30 -5.24
N GLU A 140 5.37 7.89 -6.18
CA GLU A 140 6.79 8.26 -6.25
C GLU A 140 7.02 9.45 -7.20
N ILE A 141 6.06 9.76 -8.08
CA ILE A 141 6.16 10.86 -9.06
C ILE A 141 5.08 11.94 -8.90
N LEU A 142 3.86 11.57 -8.53
CA LEU A 142 2.73 12.49 -8.42
C LEU A 142 2.60 13.02 -7.00
N SER A 143 2.31 14.31 -6.88
CA SER A 143 1.96 14.90 -5.59
C SER A 143 0.61 14.42 -5.10
N ALA A 144 0.50 14.19 -3.79
CA ALA A 144 -0.76 13.91 -3.12
C ALA A 144 -1.62 15.19 -2.93
N THR A 145 -1.06 16.37 -3.18
CA THR A 145 -1.74 17.66 -3.11
C THR A 145 -1.60 18.40 -4.44
N ARG A 146 -2.22 19.59 -4.54
CA ARG A 146 -2.10 20.45 -5.74
C ARG A 146 -0.72 21.11 -5.87
N ALA A 147 0.12 21.04 -4.84
CA ALA A 147 1.46 21.63 -4.86
C ALA A 147 2.51 20.56 -5.17
N TYR A 148 3.41 20.84 -6.10
CA TYR A 148 4.53 19.97 -6.40
C TYR A 148 5.74 20.36 -5.55
N ASP A 149 6.24 19.44 -4.74
CA ASP A 149 7.40 19.66 -3.88
C ASP A 149 8.65 19.02 -4.52
N PHE A 150 9.48 19.86 -5.13
CA PHE A 150 10.70 19.48 -5.83
C PHE A 150 11.83 18.98 -4.91
N SER A 151 11.66 19.00 -3.59
CA SER A 151 12.60 18.44 -2.63
C SER A 151 12.32 16.96 -2.34
N VAL A 152 11.05 16.52 -2.45
CA VAL A 152 10.62 15.15 -2.13
C VAL A 152 10.13 14.37 -3.34
N LEU A 153 9.82 15.04 -4.45
CA LEU A 153 9.42 14.43 -5.71
C LEU A 153 10.51 14.61 -6.79
N PRO A 154 10.55 13.71 -7.79
CA PRO A 154 11.52 13.79 -8.88
C PRO A 154 11.43 15.11 -9.62
N ALA A 155 12.56 15.60 -10.11
CA ALA A 155 12.62 16.81 -10.90
C ALA A 155 13.54 16.57 -12.09
N VAL A 156 13.46 17.42 -13.12
CA VAL A 156 14.30 17.30 -14.32
C VAL A 156 15.79 17.27 -13.97
N LYS A 157 16.22 18.03 -12.94
CA LYS A 157 17.59 18.01 -12.39
C LYS A 157 18.07 16.64 -11.87
N GLY A 158 17.14 15.73 -11.60
CA GLY A 158 17.41 14.36 -11.17
C GLY A 158 17.56 13.38 -12.32
N LEU A 159 17.23 13.77 -13.55
CA LEU A 159 17.45 12.96 -14.74
C LEU A 159 18.90 13.08 -15.17
N ARG A 160 19.59 11.94 -15.29
CA ARG A 160 21.00 11.85 -15.66
C ARG A 160 21.19 10.81 -16.75
N LEU A 161 22.23 10.96 -17.56
CA LEU A 161 22.67 9.87 -18.42
C LEU A 161 23.19 8.73 -17.55
N ARG A 162 22.96 7.47 -17.94
CA ARG A 162 23.35 6.32 -17.13
C ARG A 162 24.86 6.24 -16.88
N ALA A 163 25.67 6.70 -17.85
CA ALA A 163 27.11 6.87 -17.68
C ALA A 163 27.46 7.75 -16.46
N GLU A 164 26.70 8.82 -16.23
CA GLU A 164 26.86 9.74 -15.10
C GLU A 164 26.19 9.25 -13.80
N ALA A 165 25.34 8.22 -13.91
CA ALA A 165 24.66 7.56 -12.80
C ALA A 165 25.32 6.22 -12.39
N GLY A 166 26.54 5.96 -12.85
CA GLY A 166 27.34 4.78 -12.45
C GLY A 166 27.08 3.50 -13.24
N GLY A 167 26.45 3.57 -14.42
CA GLY A 167 26.32 2.43 -15.32
C GLY A 167 27.35 2.43 -16.46
N ASN A 168 27.41 1.31 -17.19
CA ASN A 168 28.36 1.15 -18.29
C ASN A 168 28.13 2.17 -19.42
N LEU A 169 29.22 2.67 -19.99
CA LEU A 169 29.28 3.67 -21.05
C LEU A 169 28.70 3.21 -22.39
N ASP A 170 28.50 1.90 -22.57
CA ASP A 170 27.95 1.27 -23.78
C ASP A 170 26.42 1.39 -23.89
N ARG A 171 25.72 1.76 -22.80
CA ARG A 171 24.25 1.85 -22.77
C ARG A 171 23.76 3.29 -22.82
N VAL A 172 23.15 3.67 -23.95
CA VAL A 172 22.40 4.93 -24.11
C VAL A 172 21.06 4.84 -23.38
N THR A 173 21.11 4.89 -22.05
CA THR A 173 19.92 4.90 -21.19
C THR A 173 20.01 6.07 -20.23
N SER A 174 18.86 6.60 -19.81
CA SER A 174 18.78 7.65 -18.79
C SER A 174 18.38 7.02 -17.46
N ALA A 175 18.87 7.59 -16.35
CA ALA A 175 18.50 7.23 -14.99
C ALA A 175 17.83 8.43 -14.32
N LEU A 176 16.71 8.17 -13.63
CA LEU A 176 16.03 9.19 -12.83
C LEU A 176 16.35 8.95 -11.36
N TRP A 177 16.98 9.93 -10.73
CA TRP A 177 17.20 9.93 -9.29
C TRP A 177 15.90 10.25 -8.55
N LEU A 178 15.54 9.38 -7.61
CA LEU A 178 14.37 9.56 -6.75
C LEU A 178 14.82 10.09 -5.38
N PRO A 179 14.35 11.27 -4.95
CA PRO A 179 14.63 11.77 -3.60
C PRO A 179 14.07 10.87 -2.50
N ARG A 180 13.08 10.04 -2.86
CA ARG A 180 12.37 9.19 -1.94
C ARG A 180 11.75 7.99 -2.64
N THR A 181 11.77 6.84 -1.96
CA THR A 181 11.00 5.68 -2.39
C THR A 181 9.85 5.40 -1.42
N LYS A 182 8.96 4.48 -1.80
CA LYS A 182 7.89 4.02 -0.89
C LYS A 182 8.45 3.43 0.42
N VAL A 183 9.59 2.76 0.35
CA VAL A 183 10.20 2.02 1.47
C VAL A 183 11.22 2.86 2.25
N GLU A 184 11.93 3.75 1.57
CA GLU A 184 12.98 4.57 2.18
C GLU A 184 12.67 6.05 1.98
N ARG A 185 12.58 6.76 3.11
CA ARG A 185 12.16 8.17 3.11
C ARG A 185 13.32 9.17 2.99
N SER A 186 14.54 8.66 3.10
CA SER A 186 15.82 9.36 2.97
C SER A 186 16.53 8.75 1.76
N GLY A 187 16.40 9.36 0.60
CA GLY A 187 17.24 9.05 -0.57
C GLY A 187 18.57 9.77 -0.53
#